data_AF-A0A091E6Z9-F1
#
_entry.id   AF-A0A091E6Z9-F1
#
_cell.length_a   1.000
_cell.length_b   1.000
_cell.length_c   1.000
_cell.angle_alpha   90.00
_cell.angle_beta   90.00
_cell.angle_gamma   90.00
#
_symmetry.space_group_name_H-M   'P 1'
#
loop_
_entity.id
_entity.type
_entity.pdbx_description
1 polymer ?
#
loop_
_entity_poly.entity_id
_entity_poly.type
_entity_poly.pdbx_seq_one_letter_code
_entity_poly.pdbx_strand_id
1 'polypeptide(L)'
;RDFAYVARDPLTQVLKCHVFRCEGPASAIAAGLHRVCAQLTAERRSARAAGNGLGTDPPRLGDPPLQVEFPAPKSEVVQRFPVCYLGCVPVAKPVGMDVINAALEAALAPGSGEPPAPTPVVVSVAPATLTIAHRQ
;
A
#
# COMPACT_ATOMS: atom_id res chain seq x y z
N ARG A 1 -5.26 -3.58 -5.40
CA ARG A 1 -4.43 -2.37 -5.12
C ARG A 1 -3.86 -2.59 -3.71
N ASP A 2 -2.55 -2.57 -3.55
CA ASP A 2 -1.91 -2.95 -2.30
C ASP A 2 -2.00 -1.82 -1.28
N PHE A 3 -2.14 -2.15 0.00
CA PHE A 3 -2.04 -1.18 1.09
C PHE A 3 -0.93 -1.58 2.05
N ALA A 4 -0.24 -0.58 2.59
CA ALA A 4 0.86 -0.78 3.51
C ALA A 4 0.68 0.08 4.75
N TYR A 5 1.11 -0.43 5.90
CA TYR A 5 1.27 0.38 7.11
C TYR A 5 2.62 0.09 7.76
N VAL A 6 3.14 1.07 8.48
CA VAL A 6 4.38 0.95 9.25
C VAL A 6 4.03 0.73 10.71
N ALA A 7 4.55 -0.33 11.31
CA ALA A 7 4.40 -0.61 12.73
C ALA A 7 5.75 -0.93 13.36
N ARG A 8 5.85 -0.69 14.66
CA ARG A 8 7.07 -0.98 15.42
C ARG A 8 7.08 -2.44 15.84
N ASP A 9 8.15 -3.13 15.51
CA ASP A 9 8.34 -4.53 15.90
C ASP A 9 8.57 -4.63 17.42
N PRO A 10 7.76 -5.40 18.16
CA PRO A 10 7.86 -5.42 19.61
C PRO A 10 9.18 -6.04 20.10
N LEU A 11 9.76 -7.00 19.36
CA LEU A 11 11.00 -7.66 19.74
C LEU A 11 12.24 -6.83 19.39
N THR A 12 12.34 -6.39 18.14
CA THR A 12 13.54 -5.69 17.64
C THR A 12 13.49 -4.18 17.79
N GLN A 13 12.33 -3.61 18.11
CA GLN A 13 12.09 -2.16 18.20
C GLN A 13 12.28 -1.39 16.88
N VAL A 14 12.50 -2.11 15.77
CA VAL A 14 12.64 -1.57 14.42
C VAL A 14 11.26 -1.30 13.81
N LEU A 15 11.15 -0.27 12.97
CA LEU A 15 9.95 -0.02 12.18
C LEU A 15 9.88 -1.01 11.00
N LYS A 16 8.81 -1.80 10.92
CA LYS A 16 8.53 -2.73 9.84
C LYS A 16 7.40 -2.20 8.97
N CYS A 17 7.59 -2.27 7.65
CA CYS A 17 6.52 -2.03 6.68
C CYS A 17 5.79 -3.35 6.43
N HIS A 18 4.47 -3.35 6.61
CA HIS A 18 3.60 -4.48 6.35
C HIS A 18 2.77 -4.19 5.11
N VAL A 19 2.96 -4.97 4.05
CA VAL A 19 2.25 -4.81 2.76
C VAL A 19 1.22 -5.91 2.60
N PHE A 20 -0.02 -5.53 2.32
CA PHE A 20 -1.13 -6.45 2.09
C PHE A 20 -1.61 -6.31 0.65
N ARG A 21 -1.59 -7.42 -0.08
CA ARG A 21 -2.25 -7.51 -1.40
C ARG A 21 -3.74 -7.66 -1.19
N CYS A 22 -4.49 -6.79 -1.86
CA CYS A 22 -5.95 -6.81 -1.82
C CYS A 22 -6.52 -6.87 -3.24
N GLU A 23 -7.36 -7.86 -3.49
CA GLU A 23 -8.09 -8.07 -4.76
C GLU A 23 -9.24 -7.05 -4.97
N GLY A 24 -9.58 -6.27 -3.93
CA GLY A 24 -10.58 -5.18 -3.96
C GLY A 24 -10.03 -3.85 -3.43
N PRO A 25 -10.84 -2.77 -3.40
CA PRO A 25 -10.41 -1.49 -2.87
C PRO A 25 -10.16 -1.59 -1.35
N ALA A 26 -8.95 -1.22 -0.91
CA ALA A 26 -8.55 -1.27 0.50
C ALA A 26 -9.49 -0.50 1.45
N SER A 27 -10.22 0.50 0.92
CA SER A 27 -11.24 1.26 1.65
C SER A 27 -12.37 0.38 2.17
N ALA A 28 -12.72 -0.71 1.48
CA ALA A 28 -13.76 -1.64 1.93
C ALA A 28 -13.32 -2.40 3.19
N ILE A 29 -12.06 -2.85 3.25
CA ILE A 29 -11.49 -3.50 4.43
C ILE A 29 -11.44 -2.51 5.60
N ALA A 30 -10.93 -1.30 5.35
CA ALA A 30 -10.85 -0.26 6.37
C ALA A 30 -12.23 0.09 6.96
N ALA A 31 -13.25 0.26 6.11
CA ALA A 31 -14.62 0.53 6.55
C ALA A 31 -15.21 -0.63 7.37
N GLY A 32 -14.93 -1.88 6.97
CA GLY A 32 -15.33 -3.07 7.71
C GLY A 32 -14.72 -3.12 9.11
N LEU A 33 -13.40 -2.93 9.21
CA LEU A 33 -12.68 -2.90 10.49
C LEU A 33 -13.19 -1.77 11.40
N HIS A 34 -13.39 -0.57 10.85
CA HIS A 34 -13.94 0.55 11.61
C HIS A 34 -15.32 0.22 12.20
N ARG A 35 -16.19 -0.43 11.43
CA ARG A 35 -17.52 -0.85 11.88
C ARG A 35 -17.44 -1.84 13.04
N VAL A 36 -16.59 -2.87 12.91
CA VAL A 36 -16.39 -3.88 13.96
C VAL A 36 -15.81 -3.26 15.23
N CYS A 37 -14.79 -2.39 15.12
CA CYS A 37 -14.21 -1.69 16.26
C CYS A 37 -15.23 -0.76 16.95
N ALA A 38 -16.02 -0.02 16.18
CA ALA A 38 -17.08 0.85 16.72
C ALA A 38 -18.15 0.04 17.47
N GLN A 39 -18.59 -1.08 16.91
CA GLN A 39 -19.54 -2.00 17.54
C GLN A 39 -18.98 -2.55 18.87
N LEU A 40 -17.75 -3.08 18.85
CA LEU A 40 -17.12 -3.68 20.03
C LEU A 40 -16.87 -2.65 21.15
N THR A 41 -16.57 -1.40 20.77
CA THR A 41 -16.46 -0.28 21.71
C THR A 41 -17.82 0.08 22.33
N ALA A 42 -18.90 0.07 21.54
CA ALA A 42 -20.24 0.34 22.02
C ALA A 42 -20.75 -0.78 22.95
N GLU A 43 -20.53 -2.05 22.60
CA GLU A 43 -20.87 -3.22 23.41
C GLU A 43 -20.11 -3.23 24.75
N ARG A 44 -18.83 -2.85 24.75
CA ARG A 44 -18.06 -2.68 26.01
C ARG A 44 -18.61 -1.57 26.90
N ARG A 45 -19.15 -0.49 26.32
CA ARG A 45 -19.80 0.60 27.09
C ARG A 45 -21.16 0.17 27.64
N SER A 46 -21.97 -0.55 26.86
CA SER A 46 -23.29 -1.02 27.32
C SER A 46 -23.17 -2.14 28.36
N ALA A 47 -22.22 -3.07 28.21
CA ALA A 47 -21.95 -4.11 29.21
C ALA A 47 -21.51 -3.53 30.56
N ARG A 48 -20.73 -2.43 30.55
CA ARG A 48 -20.37 -1.68 31.77
C ARG A 48 -21.54 -0.94 32.41
N ALA A 49 -22.53 -0.52 31.62
CA ALA A 49 -23.74 0.14 32.12
C ALA A 49 -24.77 -0.85 32.71
N ALA A 50 -24.76 -2.11 32.27
CA ALA A 50 -25.66 -3.17 32.75
C ALA A 50 -25.15 -3.94 33.98
N GLY A 51 -23.85 -3.85 34.30
CA GLY A 51 -23.22 -4.52 35.44
C GLY A 51 -22.83 -3.54 36.54
N ASN A 52 -23.80 -3.09 37.33
CA ASN A 52 -23.50 -2.27 38.52
C ASN A 52 -23.10 -3.19 39.68
N GLY A 53 -21.80 -3.45 39.86
CA GLY A 53 -21.31 -4.22 41.01
C GLY A 53 -19.80 -4.48 41.03
N LEU A 54 -19.09 -3.74 41.88
CA LEU A 54 -17.76 -4.01 42.46
C LEU A 54 -16.73 -4.77 41.59
N GLY A 55 -15.82 -4.00 41.00
CA GLY A 55 -14.53 -4.50 40.52
C GLY A 55 -13.61 -3.32 40.23
N THR A 56 -12.83 -2.93 41.23
CA THR A 56 -11.70 -2.01 41.06
C THR A 56 -10.65 -2.68 40.19
N ASP A 57 -10.72 -2.46 38.88
CA ASP A 57 -9.53 -2.55 38.04
C ASP A 57 -9.23 -1.14 37.52
N PRO A 58 -8.00 -0.63 37.70
CA PRO A 58 -7.65 0.69 37.21
C PRO A 58 -7.87 0.74 35.69
N PRO A 59 -8.17 1.92 35.11
CA PRO A 59 -8.22 2.05 33.66
C PRO A 59 -6.86 1.58 33.15
N ARG A 60 -6.84 0.52 32.34
CA ARG A 60 -5.65 0.23 31.56
C ARG A 60 -5.43 1.45 30.66
N LEU A 61 -4.53 2.29 31.14
CA LEU A 61 -3.88 3.38 30.45
C LEU A 61 -3.39 2.82 29.12
N GLY A 62 -4.11 3.06 28.03
CA GLY A 62 -3.62 2.67 26.70
C GLY A 62 -4.61 2.11 25.68
N ASP A 63 -5.91 2.43 25.72
CA ASP A 63 -6.70 2.37 24.48
C ASP A 63 -6.59 3.73 23.78
N PRO A 64 -5.68 3.91 22.80
CA PRO A 64 -5.63 5.14 22.02
C PRO A 64 -6.96 5.31 21.27
N PRO A 65 -7.45 6.55 21.08
CA PRO A 65 -8.61 6.77 20.23
C PRO A 65 -8.27 6.20 18.85
N LEU A 66 -9.01 5.17 18.41
CA LEU A 66 -8.93 4.62 17.05
C LEU A 66 -9.54 5.60 16.03
N GLN A 67 -9.22 6.89 16.13
CA GLN A 67 -9.41 7.86 15.06
C GLN A 67 -8.28 7.65 14.06
N VAL A 68 -8.34 6.54 13.34
CA VAL A 68 -7.48 6.32 12.18
C VAL A 68 -8.17 7.02 11.02
N GLU A 69 -8.02 8.35 10.95
CA GLU A 69 -8.47 9.10 9.80
C GLU A 69 -7.57 8.72 8.62
N PHE A 70 -8.12 7.96 7.68
CA PHE A 70 -7.41 7.65 6.45
C PHE A 70 -7.15 8.97 5.72
N PRO A 71 -5.89 9.31 5.41
CA PRO A 71 -5.61 10.53 4.68
C PRO A 71 -6.41 10.49 3.39
N ALA A 72 -7.32 11.45 3.22
CA ALA A 72 -8.05 11.62 1.98
C ALA A 72 -7.01 11.73 0.86
N PRO A 73 -7.19 11.04 -0.29
CA PRO A 73 -6.26 11.13 -1.39
C PRO A 73 -6.07 12.61 -1.74
N LYS A 74 -4.90 13.16 -1.44
CA LYS A 74 -4.58 14.52 -1.88
C LYS A 74 -4.63 14.49 -3.39
N SER A 75 -5.44 15.37 -3.98
CA SER A 75 -5.43 15.61 -5.42
C SER A 75 -4.09 16.26 -5.76
N GLU A 76 -3.07 15.43 -5.92
CA GLU A 76 -1.73 15.86 -6.34
C GLU A 76 -1.73 16.11 -7.85
N VAL A 77 -0.91 17.06 -8.29
CA VAL A 77 -0.74 17.33 -9.73
C VAL A 77 -0.05 16.12 -10.35
N VAL A 78 -0.79 15.41 -11.21
CA VAL A 78 -0.27 14.24 -11.95
C VAL A 78 0.03 14.65 -13.38
N GLN A 79 1.29 14.52 -13.80
CA GLN A 79 1.69 14.69 -15.20
C GLN A 79 1.61 13.34 -15.91
N ARG A 80 1.16 13.33 -17.17
CA ARG A 80 0.96 12.11 -17.95
C ARG A 80 1.78 12.13 -19.23
N PHE A 81 2.52 11.05 -19.47
CA PHE A 81 3.43 10.93 -20.60
C PHE A 81 3.09 9.67 -21.42
N PRO A 82 2.68 9.81 -22.69
CA PRO A 82 2.54 8.67 -23.59
C PRO A 82 3.92 8.16 -23.99
N VAL A 83 4.20 6.88 -23.73
CA VAL A 83 5.50 6.24 -23.99
C VAL A 83 5.29 4.79 -24.46
N CYS A 84 6.37 4.11 -24.85
CA CYS A 84 6.35 2.69 -25.16
C CYS A 84 6.95 1.89 -24.00
N TYR A 85 6.27 0.82 -23.60
CA TYR A 85 6.76 -0.12 -22.61
C TYR A 85 7.61 -1.19 -23.28
N LEU A 86 8.88 -1.30 -22.87
CA LEU A 86 9.83 -2.24 -23.43
C LEU A 86 9.81 -3.60 -22.71
N GLY A 87 9.58 -3.60 -21.39
CA GLY A 87 9.53 -4.83 -20.60
C GLY A 87 9.89 -4.65 -19.13
N CYS A 88 10.01 -5.76 -18.42
CA CYS A 88 10.50 -5.85 -17.05
C CYS A 88 11.59 -6.91 -16.99
N VAL A 89 12.79 -6.52 -16.55
CA VAL A 89 13.94 -7.42 -16.44
C VAL A 89 14.37 -7.49 -14.97
N PRO A 90 14.49 -8.69 -14.39
CA PRO A 90 15.01 -8.84 -13.03
C PRO A 90 16.49 -8.47 -12.98
N VAL A 91 16.91 -7.75 -11.93
CA VAL A 91 18.29 -7.30 -11.74
C VAL A 91 18.85 -7.84 -10.42
N ALA A 92 20.16 -8.12 -10.39
CA ALA A 92 20.82 -8.68 -9.21
C ALA A 92 21.13 -7.64 -8.12
N LYS A 93 21.29 -6.36 -8.50
CA LYS A 93 21.63 -5.26 -7.60
C LYS A 93 20.65 -4.10 -7.79
N PRO A 94 20.35 -3.31 -6.74
CA PRO A 94 19.40 -2.20 -6.83
C PRO A 94 19.99 -0.94 -7.48
N VAL A 95 21.31 -0.86 -7.66
CA VAL A 95 22.02 0.32 -8.18
C VAL A 95 23.19 -0.09 -9.09
N GLY A 96 23.59 0.80 -10.00
CA GLY A 96 24.72 0.61 -10.92
C GLY A 96 24.33 0.94 -12.36
N MET A 97 25.16 1.71 -13.05
CA MET A 97 24.91 2.06 -14.46
C MET A 97 25.08 0.84 -15.37
N ASP A 98 26.04 -0.02 -15.05
CA ASP A 98 26.26 -1.34 -15.65
C ASP A 98 25.01 -2.23 -15.53
N VAL A 99 24.35 -2.21 -14.37
CA VAL A 99 23.11 -2.96 -14.12
C VAL A 99 21.97 -2.45 -15.00
N ILE A 100 21.81 -1.13 -15.11
CA ILE A 100 20.78 -0.51 -15.95
C ILE A 100 21.00 -0.84 -17.43
N ASN A 101 22.23 -0.69 -17.92
CA ASN A 101 22.56 -0.97 -19.31
C ASN A 101 22.36 -2.45 -19.65
N ALA A 102 22.81 -3.36 -18.78
CA ALA A 102 22.60 -4.79 -18.97
C ALA A 102 21.11 -5.17 -19.02
N ALA A 103 20.27 -4.55 -18.18
CA ALA A 103 18.83 -4.75 -18.20
C ALA A 103 18.19 -4.20 -19.48
N LEU A 104 18.66 -3.06 -19.99
CA LEU A 104 18.20 -2.49 -21.25
C LEU A 104 18.53 -3.40 -22.44
N GLU A 105 19.77 -3.88 -22.53
CA GLU A 105 20.18 -4.81 -23.60
C GLU A 105 19.37 -6.11 -23.56
N ALA A 106 19.11 -6.66 -22.36
CA ALA A 106 18.26 -7.84 -22.21
C ALA A 106 16.81 -7.60 -22.63
N ALA A 107 16.27 -6.39 -22.40
CA ALA A 107 14.92 -6.02 -22.82
C ALA A 107 14.82 -5.74 -24.33
N LEU A 108 15.90 -5.29 -24.96
CA LEU A 108 16.01 -5.07 -26.41
C LEU A 108 16.36 -6.34 -27.19
N ALA A 109 16.86 -7.38 -26.50
CA ALA A 109 17.28 -8.62 -27.12
C ALA A 109 16.12 -9.22 -27.94
N PRO A 110 16.33 -9.51 -29.23
CA PRO A 110 15.27 -10.03 -30.10
C PRO A 110 14.84 -11.41 -29.59
N GLY A 111 13.59 -11.52 -29.13
CA GLY A 111 13.00 -12.79 -28.75
C GLY A 111 12.73 -13.64 -29.99
N SER A 112 13.68 -14.47 -30.40
CA SER A 112 13.53 -15.60 -31.37
C SER A 112 12.74 -15.40 -32.68
N GLY A 113 12.45 -14.17 -33.10
CA GLY A 113 11.74 -13.87 -34.33
C GLY A 113 10.67 -12.80 -34.11
N GLU A 114 10.87 -11.66 -34.77
CA GLU A 114 10.08 -10.43 -34.75
C GLU A 114 10.47 -9.43 -33.64
N PRO A 115 10.72 -8.14 -33.99
CA PRO A 115 10.96 -7.10 -33.00
C PRO A 115 9.72 -6.96 -32.11
N PRO A 116 9.87 -6.84 -30.78
CA PRO A 116 8.73 -6.70 -29.89
C PRO A 116 7.93 -5.45 -30.29
N ALA A 117 6.66 -5.65 -30.64
CA ALA A 117 5.78 -4.55 -31.00
C ALA A 117 5.75 -3.54 -29.83
N PRO A 118 5.99 -2.24 -30.10
CA PRO A 118 6.04 -1.24 -29.04
C PRO A 118 4.68 -1.20 -28.33
N THR A 119 4.66 -1.53 -27.04
CA THR A 119 3.41 -1.55 -26.27
C THR A 119 3.12 -0.13 -25.77
N PRO A 120 2.14 0.60 -26.32
CA PRO A 120 1.88 1.97 -25.92
C PRO A 120 1.26 2.03 -24.52
N VAL A 121 1.86 2.83 -23.64
CA VAL A 121 1.40 3.04 -22.26
C VAL A 121 1.41 4.53 -21.92
N VAL A 122 0.74 4.88 -20.84
CA VAL A 122 0.81 6.21 -20.23
C VAL A 122 1.47 6.07 -18.87
N VAL A 123 2.58 6.80 -18.68
CA VAL A 123 3.24 6.93 -17.38
C VAL A 123 2.69 8.18 -16.70
N SER A 124 2.13 8.00 -15.51
CA SER A 124 1.67 9.07 -14.64
C SER A 124 2.71 9.35 -13.56
N VAL A 125 3.18 10.59 -13.49
CA VAL A 125 4.21 11.06 -12.55
C VAL A 125 3.57 11.98 -11.51
N ALA A 126 3.67 11.59 -10.24
CA ALA A 126 3.33 12.39 -9.07
C ALA A 126 4.58 12.54 -8.18
N PRO A 127 4.60 13.47 -7.20
CA PRO A 127 5.81 13.82 -6.44
C PRO A 127 6.62 12.65 -5.85
N ALA A 128 5.94 11.57 -5.43
CA ALA A 128 6.58 10.40 -4.84
C ALA A 128 6.15 9.07 -5.48
N THR A 129 5.39 9.09 -6.58
CA THR A 129 4.86 7.87 -7.19
C THR A 129 4.89 7.91 -8.71
N LEU A 130 5.11 6.74 -9.30
CA LEU A 130 5.01 6.49 -10.74
C LEU A 130 3.96 5.39 -10.97
N THR A 131 3.04 5.60 -11.91
CA THR A 131 2.04 4.59 -12.30
C THR A 131 2.07 4.38 -13.80
N ILE A 132 2.07 3.12 -14.23
CA ILE A 132 2.01 2.72 -15.65
C ILE A 132 0.59 2.21 -15.92
N ALA A 133 -0.06 2.74 -16.96
CA ALA A 133 -1.37 2.28 -17.42
C ALA A 133 -1.34 2.01 -18.94
N HIS A 134 -1.96 0.90 -19.37
CA HIS A 134 -2.16 0.65 -20.80
C HIS A 134 -3.17 1.62 -21.39
N ARG A 135 -2.93 2.04 -22.64
CA ARG A 135 -3.96 2.74 -23.42
C ARG A 135 -5.11 1.76 -23.68
N GLN A 136 -6.31 2.10 -23.21
CA GLN A 136 -7.57 1.48 -23.66
C GLN A 136 -7.92 1.99 -25.05
#